data_AF-A0A3L6LZU7-F1
#
_entry.id   AF-A0A3L6LZU7-F1
#
_cell.length_a   1.000
_cell.length_b   1.000
_cell.length_c   1.000
_cell.angle_alpha   90.00
_cell.angle_beta   90.00
_cell.angle_gamma   90.00
#
_symmetry.space_group_name_H-M   'P 1'
#
loop_
_entity.id
_entity.type
_entity.pdbx_description
1 polymer ?
#
loop_
_entity_poly.entity_id
_entity_poly.type
_entity_poly.pdbx_seq_one_letter_code
_entity_poly.pdbx_strand_id
1 'polypeptide(L)'
;MSGFEHYERELAELDHEIRRYAAICGVNLANRYEIDACVSAHHDSWQDDKARESLKGLLILRIKLEAEMIELGFSPPSLIPPAPVVD
;
A
#
# COMPACT_ATOMS: atom_id res chain seq x y z
N MET A 1 11.28 -7.98 -23.88
CA MET A 1 11.18 -7.35 -22.55
C MET A 1 9.75 -7.51 -22.11
N SER A 2 9.51 -8.37 -21.11
CA SER A 2 8.16 -8.81 -20.73
C SER A 2 7.54 -7.82 -19.75
N GLY A 3 6.22 -7.61 -19.80
CA GLY A 3 5.51 -6.71 -18.87
C GLY A 3 5.74 -6.99 -17.39
N PHE A 4 6.27 -8.17 -17.03
CA PHE A 4 6.59 -8.57 -15.65
C PHE A 4 7.64 -7.70 -14.95
N GLU A 5 8.72 -7.31 -15.64
CA GLU A 5 9.75 -6.44 -15.04
C GLU A 5 9.20 -5.04 -14.72
N HIS A 6 8.19 -4.60 -15.49
CA HIS A 6 7.50 -3.34 -15.20
C HIS A 6 6.57 -3.49 -14.00
N TYR A 7 5.83 -4.58 -13.89
CA TYR A 7 4.94 -4.85 -12.75
C TYR A 7 5.66 -4.86 -11.41
N GLU A 8 6.81 -5.53 -11.30
CA GLU A 8 7.55 -5.58 -10.04
C GLU A 8 8.07 -4.21 -9.61
N ARG A 9 8.58 -3.43 -10.58
CA ARG A 9 9.07 -2.09 -10.33
C ARG A 9 7.95 -1.12 -9.96
N GLU A 10 6.85 -1.12 -10.72
CA GLU A 10 5.68 -0.28 -10.46
C GLU A 10 5.08 -0.60 -9.08
N LEU A 11 5.05 -1.88 -8.71
CA LEU A 11 4.62 -2.30 -7.38
C LEU A 11 5.58 -1.85 -6.29
N ALA A 12 6.90 -1.93 -6.50
CA ALA A 12 7.87 -1.43 -5.53
C ALA A 12 7.78 0.10 -5.34
N GLU A 13 7.51 0.85 -6.41
CA GLU A 13 7.29 2.30 -6.37
C GLU A 13 5.97 2.64 -5.64
N LEU A 14 4.89 1.89 -5.92
CA LEU A 14 3.62 2.00 -5.18
C LEU A 14 3.82 1.77 -3.68
N ASP A 15 4.57 0.74 -3.31
CA ASP A 15 4.85 0.38 -1.92
C ASP A 15 5.70 1.42 -1.21
N HIS A 16 6.63 2.05 -1.93
CA HIS A 16 7.42 3.15 -1.43
C HIS A 16 6.52 4.34 -1.05
N GLU A 17 5.60 4.73 -1.93
CA GLU A 17 4.68 5.84 -1.65
C GLU A 17 3.69 5.50 -0.53
N ILE A 18 3.16 4.27 -0.47
CA ILE A 18 2.29 3.85 0.64
C ILE A 18 3.00 3.99 1.97
N ARG A 19 4.24 3.50 2.09
CA ARG A 19 5.03 3.63 3.32
C ARG A 19 5.32 5.08 3.67
N ARG A 20 5.63 5.92 2.68
CA ARG A 20 5.86 7.36 2.86
C ARG A 20 4.62 8.07 3.42
N TYR A 21 3.45 7.86 2.81
CA TYR A 21 2.21 8.49 3.27
C TYR A 21 1.73 7.90 4.60
N ALA A 22 1.94 6.61 4.86
CA ALA A 22 1.63 6.01 6.15
C ALA A 22 2.45 6.65 7.29
N ALA A 23 3.74 6.90 7.06
CA ALA A 23 4.58 7.62 8.00
C ALA A 23 4.10 9.06 8.26
N ILE A 24 3.67 9.77 7.21
CA ILE A 24 3.08 11.13 7.33
C ILE A 24 1.77 11.10 8.13
N CYS A 25 0.92 10.10 7.89
CA CYS A 25 -0.42 10.01 8.50
C CYS A 25 -0.40 9.36 9.91
N GLY A 26 0.75 8.86 10.36
CA GLY A 26 0.89 8.10 11.61
C GLY A 26 0.18 6.75 11.58
N VAL A 27 0.06 6.12 10.40
CA VAL A 27 -0.61 4.82 10.22
C VAL A 27 0.43 3.72 10.28
N ASN A 28 0.25 2.76 11.19
CA ASN A 28 1.04 1.55 11.24
C ASN A 28 0.50 0.51 10.26
N LEU A 29 1.19 0.32 9.14
CA LEU A 29 0.79 -0.66 8.12
C LEU A 29 0.80 -2.12 8.64
N ALA A 30 1.52 -2.43 9.73
CA ALA A 30 1.51 -3.77 10.31
C ALA A 30 0.18 -4.07 11.04
N ASN A 31 -0.55 -3.02 11.39
CA ASN A 31 -1.82 -3.10 12.10
C ASN A 31 -2.98 -3.08 11.11
N ARG A 32 -3.58 -4.26 10.84
CA ARG A 32 -4.68 -4.38 9.88
C ARG A 32 -5.85 -3.42 10.17
N TYR A 33 -6.18 -3.22 11.44
CA TYR A 33 -7.27 -2.32 11.83
C TYR A 33 -7.01 -0.85 11.45
N GLU A 34 -5.75 -0.40 11.40
CA GLU A 34 -5.41 0.98 11.01
C GLU A 34 -5.53 1.17 9.49
N ILE A 35 -5.17 0.14 8.72
CA ILE A 35 -5.39 0.10 7.28
C ILE A 35 -6.90 0.16 7.00
N ASP A 36 -7.69 -0.69 7.66
CA ASP A 36 -9.14 -0.75 7.46
C ASP A 36 -9.79 0.60 7.83
N ALA A 37 -9.39 1.22 8.95
CA ALA A 37 -9.85 2.55 9.34
C ALA A 37 -9.47 3.63 8.31
N CYS A 38 -8.25 3.59 7.76
CA CYS A 38 -7.80 4.53 6.73
C CYS A 38 -8.62 4.39 5.44
N VAL A 39 -9.00 3.16 5.06
CA VAL A 39 -9.82 2.91 3.87
C VAL A 39 -11.28 3.31 4.10
N SER A 40 -11.82 3.05 5.29
CA SER A 40 -13.22 3.35 5.64
C SER A 40 -13.50 4.80 6.03
N ALA A 41 -12.47 5.59 6.39
CA ALA A 41 -12.65 6.98 6.80
C ALA A 41 -13.36 7.83 5.73
N HIS A 42 -14.36 8.60 6.17
CA HIS A 42 -15.02 9.65 5.40
C HIS A 42 -14.49 11.00 5.90
N HIS A 43 -14.07 11.85 4.96
CA HIS A 43 -13.19 13.00 5.23
C HIS A 43 -13.94 14.20 5.83
N ASP A 44 -13.33 14.80 6.86
CA ASP A 44 -13.69 16.09 7.44
C ASP A 44 -12.39 16.90 7.69
N SER A 45 -11.96 17.65 6.66
CA SER A 45 -11.04 18.81 6.66
C SER A 45 -9.53 18.64 6.34
N TRP A 46 -8.99 19.75 5.80
CA TRP A 46 -7.79 19.98 4.97
C TRP A 46 -6.39 19.52 5.49
N GLN A 47 -5.41 19.50 4.55
CA GLN A 47 -3.99 19.06 4.59
C GLN A 47 -3.76 17.62 5.06
N ASP A 48 -4.12 17.29 6.29
CA ASP A 48 -4.08 15.91 6.78
C ASP A 48 -5.04 15.03 5.97
N ASP A 49 -6.18 15.59 5.53
CA ASP A 49 -7.05 14.93 4.56
C ASP A 49 -6.32 14.59 3.26
N LYS A 50 -5.51 15.49 2.68
CA LYS A 50 -4.87 15.22 1.38
C LYS A 50 -3.86 14.08 1.45
N ALA A 51 -3.09 14.02 2.54
CA ALA A 51 -2.16 12.93 2.77
C ALA A 51 -2.89 11.61 3.03
N ARG A 52 -3.97 11.63 3.83
CA ARG A 52 -4.82 10.45 4.09
C ARG A 52 -5.60 10.00 2.86
N GLU A 53 -6.09 10.91 2.03
CA GLU A 53 -6.73 10.64 0.74
C GLU A 53 -5.75 9.97 -0.22
N SER A 54 -4.52 10.49 -0.29
CA SER A 54 -3.44 9.91 -1.09
C SER A 54 -3.13 8.49 -0.58
N LEU A 55 -2.94 8.32 0.73
CA LEU A 55 -2.71 7.01 1.34
C LEU A 55 -3.85 6.03 1.04
N LYS A 56 -5.10 6.45 1.20
CA LYS A 56 -6.30 5.66 0.90
C LYS A 56 -6.35 5.25 -0.56
N GLY A 57 -6.10 6.18 -1.48
CA GLY A 57 -6.06 5.90 -2.91
C GLY A 57 -4.99 4.87 -3.28
N LEU A 58 -3.79 5.01 -2.73
CA LEU A 58 -2.68 4.08 -2.94
C LEU A 58 -2.97 2.69 -2.34
N LEU A 59 -3.55 2.62 -1.14
CA LEU A 59 -3.96 1.36 -0.51
C LEU A 59 -5.04 0.63 -1.33
N ILE A 60 -6.04 1.37 -1.85
CA ILE A 60 -7.07 0.79 -2.73
C ILE A 60 -6.45 0.28 -4.03
N LEU A 61 -5.55 1.06 -4.64
CA LEU A 61 -4.85 0.65 -5.86
C LEU A 61 -4.05 -0.64 -5.61
N ARG A 62 -3.32 -0.70 -4.49
CA ARG A 62 -2.56 -1.87 -4.09
C ARG A 62 -3.46 -3.10 -3.92
N ILE A 63 -4.57 -2.99 -3.21
CA ILE A 63 -5.53 -4.10 -3.02
C ILE A 63 -6.07 -4.61 -4.35
N LYS A 64 -6.39 -3.71 -5.29
CA LYS A 64 -6.87 -4.09 -6.63
C LYS A 64 -5.79 -4.85 -7.40
N LEU A 65 -4.56 -4.36 -7.39
CA LEU A 65 -3.43 -5.02 -8.04
C LEU A 65 -3.16 -6.41 -7.43
N GLU A 66 -3.23 -6.54 -6.11
CA GLU A 66 -3.11 -7.85 -5.44
C GLU A 66 -4.21 -8.82 -5.87
N ALA A 67 -5.45 -8.35 -6.00
CA ALA A 67 -6.56 -9.17 -6.51
C ALA A 67 -6.31 -9.63 -7.95
N GLU A 68 -5.90 -8.73 -8.84
CA GLU A 68 -5.55 -9.05 -10.23
C GLU A 68 -4.39 -10.06 -10.31
N MET A 69 -3.35 -9.87 -9.49
CA MET A 69 -2.23 -10.82 -9.40
C MET A 69 -2.72 -12.22 -9.00
N ILE A 70 -3.59 -12.32 -7.99
CA ILE A 70 -4.15 -13.60 -7.54
C ILE A 70 -5.01 -14.24 -8.64
N GLU A 71 -5.86 -13.46 -9.32
CA GLU A 71 -6.70 -13.93 -10.43
C GLU A 71 -5.87 -14.50 -11.60
N LEU A 72 -4.69 -13.93 -11.84
CA LEU A 72 -3.75 -14.40 -12.86
C LEU A 72 -2.81 -15.53 -12.37
N GLY A 73 -2.94 -15.97 -11.11
CA GLY A 73 -2.17 -17.08 -10.53
C GLY A 73 -0.82 -16.70 -9.90
N PHE A 74 -0.60 -15.41 -9.61
CA PHE A 74 0.59 -14.90 -8.92
C PHE A 74 0.40 -14.80 -7.41
N SER A 75 1.51 -14.75 -6.67
CA SER A 75 1.54 -14.44 -5.25
C SER A 75 2.02 -13.00 -5.07
N PRO A 76 1.17 -12.06 -4.60
CA PRO A 76 1.61 -10.71 -4.34
C PRO A 76 2.70 -10.67 -3.26
N PRO A 77 3.74 -9.82 -3.39
CA PRO A 77 4.71 -9.60 -2.33
C PRO A 77 4.05 -8.92 -1.12
N SER A 78 4.68 -9.00 0.05
CA SER A 78 4.20 -8.30 1.25
C SER A 78 4.46 -6.79 1.15
N LEU A 79 3.46 -5.97 1.48
CA LEU A 79 3.59 -4.49 1.53
C LEU A 79 4.69 -4.03 2.51
N ILE A 80 4.84 -4.76 3.62
CA ILE A 80 5.90 -4.56 4.60
C ILE A 80 6.95 -5.64 4.34
N PRO A 81 8.20 -5.25 4.06
CA PRO A 81 9.29 -6.21 4.00
C PRO A 81 9.39 -6.95 5.33
N PRO A 82 9.66 -8.26 5.33
CA PRO A 82 9.92 -8.98 6.56
C PRO A 82 11.09 -8.32 7.30
N ALA A 83 11.02 -8.32 8.64
CA ALA A 83 12.14 -7.84 9.44
C ALA A 83 13.41 -8.62 9.05
N PRO A 84 14.57 -7.95 8.94
CA PRO A 84 15.82 -8.66 8.67
C PRO A 84 16.03 -9.71 9.77
N VAL A 85 16.27 -10.95 9.37
CA VAL A 85 16.66 -12.01 10.31
C VAL A 85 18.02 -11.62 10.87
N VAL A 86 18.07 -11.36 12.17
CA VAL A 86 19.33 -11.10 12.88
C VAL A 86 19.85 -12.47 13.32
N ASP A 87 20.94 -12.93 12.69
CA ASP A 87 21.69 -14.13 13.10
C ASP A 87 22.48 -13.90 14.40
#